data_AF-A0A969T7X3-F1
#
_entry.id   AF-A0A969T7X3-F1
#
_cell.length_a   1.000
_cell.length_b   1.000
_cell.length_c   1.000
_cell.angle_alpha   90.00
_cell.angle_beta   90.00
_cell.angle_gamma   90.00
#
_symmetry.space_group_name_H-M   'P 1'
#
loop_
_entity.id
_entity.type
_entity.pdbx_description
1 polymer ?
#
loop_
_entity_poly.entity_id
_entity_poly.type
_entity_poly.pdbx_seq_one_letter_code
_entity_poly.pdbx_strand_id
1 'polypeptide(L)'
;MRFVTILILVLSQLFISNCQSQESKDTAKVTTKIKIADEILNDSILKEKNDEINLLFMGDIMGHDLQIESAYNPKTKNYDFSTEFEHIVPLVKDVDAAVGNLEVTLAGPPYKGYPQFSSPDQLAIDIKNAGIKYLGTANNHINDRGLTGFNRTMDVLDSLGFVHTGTFRNQEDKS
;
A
#
# COMPACT_ATOMS: atom_id res chain seq x y z
N MET A 1 78.08 7.55 -32.71
CA MET A 1 77.53 7.03 -31.44
C MET A 1 76.26 7.75 -30.98
N ARG A 2 76.18 9.10 -30.97
CA ARG A 2 74.98 9.85 -30.54
C ARG A 2 73.65 9.52 -31.26
N PHE A 3 73.66 9.26 -32.56
CA PHE A 3 72.42 8.94 -33.32
C PHE A 3 71.79 7.58 -32.95
N VAL A 4 72.63 6.58 -32.67
CA VAL A 4 72.16 5.23 -32.29
C VAL A 4 71.51 5.27 -30.91
N THR A 5 72.04 6.07 -29.99
CA THR A 5 71.47 6.24 -28.63
C THR A 5 70.12 6.96 -28.65
N ILE A 6 69.94 7.96 -29.51
CA ILE A 6 68.67 8.68 -29.67
C ILE A 6 67.59 7.74 -30.26
N LEU A 7 67.96 6.91 -31.25
CA LEU A 7 67.02 5.97 -31.86
C LEU A 7 66.50 4.91 -30.87
N ILE A 8 67.38 4.39 -30.00
CA ILE A 8 67.00 3.41 -28.96
C ILE A 8 66.06 4.04 -27.93
N LEU A 9 66.28 5.30 -27.54
CA LEU A 9 65.40 6.03 -26.62
C LEU A 9 64.01 6.31 -27.20
N VAL A 10 63.92 6.62 -28.50
CA VAL A 10 62.62 6.84 -29.16
C VAL A 10 61.84 5.52 -29.30
N LEU A 11 62.52 4.43 -29.67
CA LEU A 11 61.89 3.11 -29.77
C LEU A 11 61.41 2.59 -28.41
N SER A 12 62.16 2.82 -27.33
CA SER A 12 61.73 2.41 -25.99
C SER A 12 60.52 3.22 -25.50
N GLN A 13 60.46 4.53 -25.78
CA GLN A 13 59.30 5.35 -25.44
C GLN A 13 58.03 4.96 -26.21
N LEU A 14 58.17 4.57 -27.50
CA LEU A 14 57.06 4.04 -28.30
C LEU A 14 56.55 2.70 -27.75
N PHE A 15 57.45 1.80 -27.33
CA PHE A 15 57.09 0.52 -26.71
C PHE A 15 56.36 0.71 -25.38
N ILE A 16 56.84 1.60 -24.51
CA ILE A 16 56.22 1.89 -23.21
C ILE A 16 54.81 2.49 -23.41
N SER A 17 54.67 3.42 -24.35
CA SER A 17 53.37 4.05 -24.65
C SER A 17 52.35 3.04 -25.18
N ASN A 18 52.78 2.11 -26.05
CA ASN A 18 51.90 1.07 -26.57
C ASN A 18 51.47 0.07 -25.47
N CYS A 19 52.39 -0.29 -24.57
CA CYS A 19 52.12 -1.17 -23.43
C CYS A 19 51.06 -0.57 -22.47
N GLN A 20 51.22 0.70 -22.08
CA GLN A 20 50.27 1.42 -21.23
C GLN A 20 48.89 1.57 -21.89
N SER A 21 48.86 1.80 -23.21
CA SER A 21 47.59 1.90 -23.94
C SER A 21 46.82 0.57 -23.96
N GLN A 22 47.52 -0.56 -23.99
CA GLN A 22 46.93 -1.88 -24.03
C GLN A 22 46.37 -2.27 -22.65
N GLU A 23 47.15 -2.00 -21.59
CA GLU A 23 46.72 -2.20 -20.20
C GLU A 23 45.48 -1.34 -19.87
N SER A 24 45.42 -0.08 -20.32
CA SER A 24 44.24 0.77 -20.14
C SER A 24 42.97 0.24 -20.84
N LYS A 25 43.12 -0.35 -22.03
CA LYS A 25 42.01 -0.91 -22.81
C LYS A 25 41.49 -2.20 -22.19
N ASP A 26 42.40 -3.05 -21.71
CA ASP A 26 42.04 -4.29 -21.03
C ASP A 26 41.36 -4.01 -19.68
N THR A 27 41.87 -3.04 -18.92
CA THR A 27 41.25 -2.60 -17.65
C THR A 27 39.85 -2.04 -17.89
N ALA A 28 39.67 -1.15 -18.88
CA ALA A 28 38.37 -0.59 -19.23
C ALA A 28 37.35 -1.67 -19.67
N LYS A 29 37.82 -2.69 -20.42
CA LYS A 29 36.98 -3.80 -20.89
C LYS A 29 36.55 -4.72 -19.74
N VAL A 30 37.42 -4.94 -18.74
CA VAL A 30 37.10 -5.70 -17.53
C VAL A 30 36.12 -4.93 -16.65
N THR A 31 36.33 -3.63 -16.40
CA THR A 31 35.41 -2.79 -15.60
C THR A 31 34.02 -2.72 -16.22
N THR A 32 33.93 -2.66 -17.55
CA THR A 32 32.64 -2.65 -18.26
C THR A 32 31.91 -3.98 -18.13
N LYS A 33 32.62 -5.11 -18.22
CA LYS A 33 32.02 -6.45 -18.01
C LYS A 33 31.51 -6.65 -16.59
N ILE A 34 32.23 -6.18 -15.58
CA ILE A 34 31.84 -6.27 -14.17
C ILE A 34 30.56 -5.45 -13.93
N LYS A 35 30.48 -4.20 -14.43
CA LYS A 35 29.26 -3.38 -14.33
C LYS A 35 28.03 -4.04 -14.96
N ILE A 36 28.19 -4.62 -16.15
CA ILE A 36 27.10 -5.32 -16.84
C ILE A 36 26.67 -6.56 -16.04
N ALA A 37 27.61 -7.30 -15.47
CA ALA A 37 27.29 -8.47 -14.65
C ALA A 37 26.57 -8.08 -13.35
N ASP A 38 26.98 -6.99 -12.68
CA ASP A 38 26.32 -6.48 -11.47
C ASP A 38 24.90 -5.96 -11.77
N GLU A 39 24.71 -5.31 -12.91
CA GLU A 39 23.39 -4.81 -13.34
C GLU A 39 22.45 -5.96 -13.72
N ILE A 40 22.94 -7.00 -14.41
CA ILE A 40 22.19 -8.21 -14.71
C ILE A 40 21.88 -9.01 -13.43
N LEU A 41 22.82 -9.08 -12.49
CA LEU A 41 22.62 -9.75 -11.21
C LEU A 41 21.55 -9.01 -10.38
N ASN A 42 21.62 -7.68 -10.29
CA ASN A 42 20.59 -6.88 -9.63
C ASN A 42 19.23 -7.02 -10.32
N ASP A 43 19.16 -6.99 -11.66
CA ASP A 43 17.90 -7.20 -12.37
C ASP A 43 17.34 -8.61 -12.10
N SER A 44 18.19 -9.65 -12.08
CA SER A 44 17.77 -11.03 -11.80
C SER A 44 17.33 -11.25 -10.35
N ILE A 45 17.97 -10.60 -9.37
CA ILE A 45 17.59 -10.65 -7.96
C ILE A 45 16.31 -9.86 -7.71
N LEU A 46 16.10 -8.74 -8.42
CA LEU A 46 14.84 -7.99 -8.39
C LEU A 46 13.70 -8.72 -9.12
N LYS A 47 14.04 -9.68 -9.99
CA LYS A 47 13.09 -10.49 -10.77
C LYS A 47 12.65 -11.78 -10.07
N GLU A 48 13.31 -12.17 -8.98
CA GLU A 48 12.68 -13.07 -7.98
C GLU A 48 11.67 -12.28 -7.14
N LYS A 49 10.71 -11.69 -7.84
CA LYS A 49 9.45 -11.28 -7.22
C LYS A 49 8.64 -12.56 -7.09
N ASN A 50 8.47 -13.07 -5.88
CA ASN A 50 7.48 -14.11 -5.63
C ASN A 50 6.14 -13.65 -6.23
N ASP A 51 5.53 -14.48 -7.08
CA ASP A 51 4.17 -14.28 -7.60
C ASP A 51 3.13 -14.56 -6.51
N GLU A 52 3.34 -14.00 -5.32
CA GLU A 52 2.49 -14.13 -4.15
C GLU A 52 1.67 -12.86 -3.98
N ILE A 53 0.41 -13.02 -3.60
CA ILE A 53 -0.48 -11.94 -3.19
C ILE A 53 -0.87 -12.20 -1.74
N ASN A 54 -0.57 -11.25 -0.87
CA ASN A 54 -0.93 -11.31 0.54
C ASN A 54 -2.27 -10.60 0.75
N LEU A 55 -3.23 -11.34 1.30
CA LEU A 55 -4.57 -10.85 1.60
C LEU A 55 -4.82 -10.92 3.10
N LEU A 56 -5.34 -9.85 3.69
CA LEU A 56 -5.79 -9.81 5.08
C LEU A 56 -7.31 -9.70 5.12
N PHE A 57 -7.96 -10.63 5.80
CA PHE A 57 -9.41 -10.58 6.04
C PHE A 57 -9.67 -10.35 7.52
N MET A 58 -10.45 -9.31 7.81
CA MET A 58 -10.92 -8.95 9.14
C MET A 58 -12.41 -9.25 9.23
N GLY A 59 -12.86 -9.61 10.44
CA GLY A 59 -14.26 -9.80 10.74
C GLY A 59 -15.02 -8.48 10.84
N ASP A 60 -16.06 -8.49 11.66
CA ASP A 60 -17.00 -7.40 11.82
C ASP A 60 -16.33 -6.16 12.42
N ILE A 61 -16.36 -5.07 11.65
CA ILE A 61 -16.03 -3.74 12.13
C ILE A 61 -17.34 -3.10 12.59
N MET A 62 -17.49 -2.98 13.90
CA MET A 62 -18.70 -2.49 14.54
C MET A 62 -18.40 -1.48 15.64
N GLY A 63 -19.30 -0.50 15.78
CA GLY A 63 -19.33 0.45 16.88
C GLY A 63 -20.49 0.15 17.82
N HIS A 64 -20.24 -0.59 18.90
CA HIS A 64 -21.17 -0.66 20.03
C HIS A 64 -21.20 0.67 20.80
N ASP A 65 -22.22 0.87 21.64
CA ASP A 65 -22.43 2.12 22.38
C ASP A 65 -21.17 2.61 23.09
N LEU A 66 -20.45 1.72 23.80
CA LEU A 66 -19.22 2.07 24.52
C LEU A 66 -18.05 2.43 23.59
N GLN A 67 -17.97 1.84 22.40
CA GLN A 67 -16.94 2.18 21.41
C GLN A 67 -17.22 3.55 20.78
N ILE A 68 -18.49 3.81 20.45
CA ILE A 68 -18.92 5.13 19.96
C ILE A 68 -18.69 6.21 21.03
N GLU A 69 -18.97 5.90 22.30
CA GLU A 69 -18.72 6.80 23.43
C GLU A 69 -17.22 7.04 23.63
N SER A 70 -16.39 5.99 23.61
CA SER A 70 -14.93 6.07 23.73
C SER A 70 -14.32 6.95 22.64
N ALA A 71 -14.82 6.82 21.41
CA ALA A 71 -14.37 7.62 20.28
C ALA A 71 -14.81 9.09 20.35
N TYR A 72 -15.78 9.46 21.20
CA TYR A 72 -16.30 10.83 21.25
C TYR A 72 -15.41 11.76 22.09
N ASN A 73 -14.94 12.84 21.48
CA ASN A 73 -14.23 13.90 22.18
C ASN A 73 -15.18 15.06 22.54
N PRO A 74 -15.50 15.27 23.84
CA PRO A 74 -16.46 16.30 24.26
C PRO A 74 -15.96 17.73 24.07
N LYS A 75 -14.63 17.94 23.95
CA LYS A 75 -14.06 19.29 23.76
C LYS A 75 -14.20 19.74 22.32
N THR A 76 -13.94 18.85 21.36
CA THR A 76 -14.00 19.15 19.92
C THR A 76 -15.37 18.84 19.32
N LYS A 77 -16.20 18.05 20.03
CA LYS A 77 -17.48 17.52 19.57
C LYS A 77 -17.38 16.64 18.32
N ASN A 78 -16.22 16.00 18.14
CA ASN A 78 -15.93 15.09 17.04
C ASN A 78 -15.70 13.68 17.57
N TYR A 79 -15.76 12.70 16.66
CA TYR A 79 -15.36 11.32 16.92
C TYR A 79 -13.91 11.11 16.46
N ASP A 80 -13.25 10.09 17.01
CA ASP A 80 -11.94 9.59 16.61
C ASP A 80 -11.85 8.10 16.97
N PHE A 81 -11.81 7.23 15.95
CA PHE A 81 -11.68 5.78 16.11
C PHE A 81 -10.25 5.30 15.80
N SER A 82 -9.29 6.21 15.57
CA SER A 82 -7.93 5.83 15.13
C SER A 82 -7.22 4.92 16.12
N THR A 83 -7.47 5.09 17.42
CA THR A 83 -6.91 4.24 18.48
C THR A 83 -7.38 2.79 18.40
N GLU A 84 -8.57 2.52 17.86
CA GLU A 84 -9.10 1.15 17.71
C GLU A 84 -8.32 0.34 16.65
N PHE A 85 -7.66 1.04 15.71
CA PHE A 85 -6.90 0.42 14.64
C PHE A 85 -5.38 0.47 14.84
N GLU A 86 -4.88 1.24 15.81
CA GLU A 86 -3.46 1.61 15.92
C GLU A 86 -2.51 0.41 15.89
N HIS A 87 -2.89 -0.69 16.54
CA HIS A 87 -2.08 -1.89 16.65
C HIS A 87 -2.11 -2.78 15.41
N ILE A 88 -3.14 -2.66 14.55
CA ILE A 88 -3.28 -3.47 13.34
C ILE A 88 -2.74 -2.76 12.09
N VAL A 89 -2.56 -1.45 12.13
CA VAL A 89 -2.02 -0.67 11.00
C VAL A 89 -0.73 -1.27 10.41
N PRO A 90 0.26 -1.75 11.21
CA PRO A 90 1.45 -2.39 10.64
C PRO A 90 1.12 -3.65 9.82
N LEU A 91 0.16 -4.47 10.28
CA LEU A 91 -0.27 -5.69 9.57
C LEU A 91 -1.04 -5.35 8.30
N VAL A 92 -1.93 -4.35 8.37
CA VAL A 92 -2.73 -3.89 7.23
C VAL A 92 -1.84 -3.30 6.13
N LYS A 93 -0.73 -2.64 6.49
CA LYS A 93 0.21 -2.04 5.53
C LYS A 93 1.20 -3.03 4.91
N ASP A 94 1.34 -4.23 5.46
CA ASP A 94 2.27 -5.26 4.99
C ASP A 94 1.65 -6.19 3.92
N VAL A 95 0.34 -6.06 3.67
CA VAL A 95 -0.40 -6.89 2.70
C VAL A 95 -0.79 -6.11 1.45
N ASP A 96 -1.05 -6.82 0.35
CA ASP A 96 -1.47 -6.21 -0.92
C ASP A 96 -2.92 -5.71 -0.87
N ALA A 97 -3.79 -6.41 -0.12
CA ALA A 97 -5.15 -5.98 0.11
C ALA A 97 -5.69 -6.41 1.48
N ALA A 98 -6.28 -5.45 2.20
CA ALA A 98 -7.00 -5.69 3.44
C ALA A 98 -8.52 -5.49 3.23
N VAL A 99 -9.28 -6.50 3.65
CA VAL A 99 -10.74 -6.59 3.52
C VAL A 99 -11.36 -6.67 4.92
N GLY A 100 -12.39 -5.85 5.20
CA GLY A 100 -13.17 -5.94 6.44
C GLY A 100 -14.66 -6.11 6.17
N ASN A 101 -15.42 -6.66 7.12
CA ASN A 101 -16.89 -6.64 7.07
C ASN A 101 -17.40 -5.39 7.81
N LEU A 102 -18.06 -4.47 7.11
CA LEU A 102 -18.71 -3.34 7.77
C LEU A 102 -20.09 -3.77 8.28
N GLU A 103 -20.15 -4.14 9.55
CA GLU A 103 -21.34 -4.70 10.21
C GLU A 103 -22.36 -3.63 10.62
N VAL A 104 -22.10 -2.35 10.38
CA VAL A 104 -22.94 -1.24 10.86
C VAL A 104 -23.43 -0.37 9.73
N THR A 105 -24.56 0.33 9.95
CA THR A 105 -24.94 1.43 9.06
C THR A 105 -24.20 2.72 9.41
N LEU A 106 -24.00 3.56 8.41
CA LEU A 106 -23.57 4.95 8.54
C LEU A 106 -24.78 5.82 8.19
N ALA A 107 -25.82 5.76 9.01
CA ALA A 107 -27.10 6.41 8.72
C ALA A 107 -27.20 7.85 9.28
N GLY A 108 -26.16 8.33 9.96
CA GLY A 108 -26.17 9.61 10.67
C GLY A 108 -26.79 9.50 12.08
N PRO A 109 -26.92 10.63 12.79
CA PRO A 109 -27.45 10.65 14.15
C PRO A 109 -28.95 10.31 14.21
N PRO A 110 -29.46 9.79 15.35
CA PRO A 110 -28.70 9.48 16.55
C PRO A 110 -27.82 8.24 16.35
N TYR A 111 -26.54 8.39 16.73
CA TYR A 111 -25.60 7.29 16.72
C TYR A 111 -25.96 6.30 17.83
N LYS A 112 -25.86 5.02 17.51
CA LYS A 112 -26.29 3.94 18.39
C LYS A 112 -25.56 2.66 18.02
N GLY A 113 -25.18 1.90 19.04
CA GLY A 113 -24.79 0.51 18.88
C GLY A 113 -26.01 -0.40 18.71
N TYR A 114 -25.90 -1.63 19.21
CA TYR A 114 -26.99 -2.60 19.22
C TYR A 114 -28.28 -2.05 19.89
N PRO A 115 -29.49 -2.40 19.43
CA PRO A 115 -29.83 -3.36 18.37
C PRO A 115 -29.96 -2.78 16.96
N GLN A 116 -29.91 -1.46 16.79
CA GLN A 116 -30.09 -0.80 15.50
C GLN A 116 -28.94 0.17 15.26
N PHE A 117 -27.86 -0.38 14.71
CA PHE A 117 -26.60 0.31 14.56
C PHE A 117 -26.71 1.53 13.66
N SER A 118 -26.10 2.64 14.07
CA SER A 118 -25.70 3.75 13.21
C SER A 118 -24.43 4.35 13.79
N SER A 119 -23.29 4.14 13.13
CA SER A 119 -22.01 4.69 13.56
C SER A 119 -21.75 6.05 12.92
N PRO A 120 -20.93 6.91 13.55
CA PRO A 120 -20.41 8.13 12.91
C PRO A 120 -19.63 7.80 11.64
N ASP A 121 -19.74 8.65 10.62
CA ASP A 121 -18.96 8.52 9.37
C ASP A 121 -17.45 8.49 9.63
N GLN A 122 -17.01 9.06 10.75
CA GLN A 122 -15.63 9.01 11.22
C GLN A 122 -15.10 7.57 11.35
N LEU A 123 -15.94 6.60 11.71
CA LEU A 123 -15.54 5.19 11.73
C LEU A 123 -15.02 4.75 10.35
N ALA A 124 -15.75 5.07 9.27
CA ALA A 124 -15.33 4.75 7.91
C ALA A 124 -14.08 5.55 7.48
N ILE A 125 -13.94 6.80 7.92
CA ILE A 125 -12.73 7.59 7.68
C ILE A 125 -11.52 6.91 8.32
N ASP A 126 -11.63 6.44 9.57
CA ASP A 126 -10.52 5.84 10.31
C ASP A 126 -10.20 4.42 9.83
N ILE A 127 -11.20 3.64 9.39
CA ILE A 127 -10.99 2.39 8.65
C ILE A 127 -10.11 2.65 7.41
N LYS A 128 -10.44 3.68 6.63
CA LYS A 128 -9.68 4.05 5.43
C LYS A 128 -8.26 4.48 5.79
N ASN A 129 -8.10 5.30 6.83
CA ASN A 129 -6.80 5.77 7.31
C ASN A 129 -5.92 4.63 7.83
N ALA A 130 -6.53 3.58 8.39
CA ALA A 130 -5.83 2.36 8.81
C ALA A 130 -5.25 1.55 7.64
N GLY A 131 -5.67 1.84 6.39
CA GLY A 131 -5.21 1.16 5.18
C GLY A 131 -6.18 0.11 4.65
N ILE A 132 -7.35 -0.04 5.27
CA ILE A 132 -8.39 -0.98 4.84
C ILE A 132 -9.14 -0.34 3.66
N LYS A 133 -9.09 -1.00 2.50
CA LYS A 133 -9.62 -0.46 1.24
C LYS A 133 -10.89 -1.17 0.76
N TYR A 134 -11.04 -2.43 1.14
CA TYR A 134 -12.12 -3.30 0.67
C TYR A 134 -13.10 -3.60 1.80
N LEU A 135 -14.40 -3.43 1.55
CA LEU A 135 -15.43 -3.68 2.55
C LEU A 135 -16.51 -4.64 2.05
N GLY A 136 -16.81 -5.66 2.84
CA GLY A 136 -18.04 -6.45 2.73
C GLY A 136 -19.18 -5.74 3.47
N THR A 137 -20.38 -5.81 2.92
CA THR A 137 -21.60 -5.18 3.50
C THR A 137 -22.78 -6.15 3.58
N ALA A 138 -22.64 -7.38 3.07
CA ALA A 138 -23.67 -8.42 3.16
C ALA A 138 -23.67 -9.04 4.55
N ASN A 139 -24.40 -8.42 5.47
CA ASN A 139 -24.58 -8.89 6.84
C ASN A 139 -25.98 -8.61 7.36
N ASN A 140 -26.27 -9.05 8.58
CA ASN A 140 -27.60 -8.93 9.17
C ASN A 140 -27.97 -7.50 9.62
N HIS A 141 -27.01 -6.58 9.68
CA HIS A 141 -27.21 -5.23 10.21
C HIS A 141 -27.16 -4.11 9.16
N ILE A 142 -26.85 -4.43 7.90
CA ILE A 142 -26.77 -3.45 6.80
C ILE A 142 -28.09 -2.68 6.56
N ASN A 143 -29.22 -3.20 7.06
CA ASN A 143 -30.54 -2.58 6.94
C ASN A 143 -31.14 -2.12 8.28
N ASP A 144 -30.33 -1.99 9.34
CA ASP A 144 -30.81 -1.59 10.68
C ASP A 144 -31.56 -0.25 10.72
N ARG A 145 -31.23 0.63 9.77
CA ARG A 145 -31.82 1.96 9.61
C ARG A 145 -32.69 2.07 8.35
N GLY A 146 -33.16 0.93 7.87
CA GLY A 146 -34.01 0.80 6.69
C GLY A 146 -33.32 1.29 5.40
N LEU A 147 -34.11 1.40 4.33
CA LEU A 147 -33.63 1.76 3.00
C LEU A 147 -32.89 3.10 2.96
N THR A 148 -33.33 4.10 3.73
CA THR A 148 -32.67 5.40 3.81
C THR A 148 -31.28 5.29 4.43
N GLY A 149 -31.15 4.55 5.54
CA GLY A 149 -29.86 4.33 6.19
C GLY A 149 -28.92 3.47 5.35
N PHE A 150 -29.45 2.45 4.67
CA PHE A 150 -28.73 1.66 3.69
C PHE A 150 -28.14 2.54 2.57
N ASN A 151 -28.99 3.32 1.88
CA ASN A 151 -28.54 4.19 0.78
C ASN A 151 -27.49 5.19 1.25
N ARG A 152 -27.70 5.82 2.41
CA ARG A 152 -26.71 6.74 2.98
C ARG A 152 -25.40 6.04 3.31
N THR A 153 -25.45 4.82 3.83
CA THR A 153 -24.24 4.04 4.13
C THR A 153 -23.44 3.83 2.85
N MET A 154 -24.10 3.38 1.79
CA MET A 154 -23.46 3.21 0.50
C MET A 154 -22.91 4.54 -0.05
N ASP A 155 -23.65 5.65 0.07
CA ASP A 155 -23.20 6.98 -0.37
C ASP A 155 -21.92 7.41 0.36
N VAL A 156 -21.81 7.13 1.67
CA VAL A 156 -20.59 7.42 2.44
C VAL A 156 -19.42 6.56 1.94
N LEU A 157 -19.63 5.26 1.74
CA LEU A 157 -18.57 4.37 1.23
C LEU A 157 -18.09 4.80 -0.16
N ASP A 158 -19.02 5.12 -1.06
CA ASP A 158 -18.75 5.62 -2.41
C ASP A 158 -17.97 6.94 -2.35
N SER A 159 -18.40 7.88 -1.49
CA SER A 159 -17.74 9.20 -1.32
C SER A 159 -16.32 9.09 -0.77
N LEU A 160 -16.06 8.08 0.07
CA LEU A 160 -14.75 7.77 0.62
C LEU A 160 -13.95 6.87 -0.33
N GLY A 161 -14.48 6.46 -1.48
CA GLY A 161 -13.76 5.66 -2.46
C GLY A 161 -13.39 4.27 -1.97
N PHE A 162 -14.19 3.69 -1.07
CA PHE A 162 -14.08 2.28 -0.73
C PHE A 162 -14.45 1.42 -1.93
N VAL A 163 -13.74 0.31 -2.10
CA VAL A 163 -14.25 -0.77 -2.96
C VAL A 163 -15.10 -1.64 -2.05
N HIS A 164 -16.40 -1.70 -2.30
CA HIS A 164 -17.31 -2.49 -1.47
C HIS A 164 -18.13 -3.47 -2.28
N THR A 165 -18.54 -4.55 -1.62
CA THR A 165 -19.35 -5.62 -2.21
C THR A 165 -20.26 -6.26 -1.17
N GLY A 166 -21.16 -7.13 -1.64
CA GLY A 166 -22.12 -7.86 -0.82
C GLY A 166 -23.54 -7.30 -0.92
N THR A 167 -23.70 -5.98 -0.92
CA THR A 167 -24.99 -5.32 -1.15
C THR A 167 -24.92 -4.36 -2.34
N PHE A 168 -26.06 -4.18 -3.00
CA PHE A 168 -26.20 -3.45 -4.26
C PHE A 168 -27.54 -2.72 -4.27
N ARG A 169 -27.60 -1.48 -4.76
CA ARG A 169 -28.88 -0.73 -4.80
C ARG A 169 -29.77 -1.23 -5.94
N ASN A 170 -29.16 -1.78 -6.99
CA ASN A 170 -29.82 -2.29 -8.19
C ASN A 170 -28.96 -3.39 -8.84
N GLN A 171 -29.38 -3.88 -10.01
CA GLN A 171 -28.70 -4.96 -10.71
C GLN A 171 -27.43 -4.49 -11.42
N GLU A 172 -27.40 -3.22 -11.84
CA GLU A 172 -26.28 -2.57 -12.50
C GLU A 172 -25.07 -2.43 -11.57
N ASP A 173 -25.30 -2.17 -10.29
CA ASP A 173 -24.26 -2.05 -9.25
C ASP A 173 -23.50 -3.39 -8.99
N LYS A 174 -24.00 -4.53 -9.48
CA LYS A 174 -23.44 -5.88 -9.22
C LYS A 174 -22.22 -6.25 -10.09
N SER A 175 -21.87 -5.40 -11.06
CA SER A 175 -20.89 -5.67 -12.14
C SER A 175 -19.54 -5.03 -11.88
#